data_AF-A0A9E2QHE3-F1
#
_entry.id   AF-A0A9E2QHE3-F1
#
_cell.length_a   1.000
_cell.length_b   1.000
_cell.length_c   1.000
_cell.angle_alpha   90.00
_cell.angle_beta   90.00
_cell.angle_gamma   90.00
#
_symmetry.space_group_name_H-M   'P 1'
#
loop_
_entity.id
_entity.type
_entity.pdbx_description
1 polymer ?
#
loop_
_entity_poly.entity_id
_entity_poly.type
_entity_poly.pdbx_seq_one_letter_code
_entity_poly.pdbx_strand_id
1 'polypeptide(L)'
;MKKILLGIAVFALVMMPAVALAQPNLGLNDFGSQTQLGTKSLTATIASIINVAMGLLGMVVVVLILAGGFLWMTAAGSEEKISKAKSLIFGGVIGLAIILSAYAVAQFVVTSLLNATA
;
A
#
# COMPACT_ATOMS: atom_id res chain seq x y z
N MET A 1 22.10 -18.23 17.19
CA MET A 1 21.28 -17.76 18.33
C MET A 1 21.16 -16.23 18.41
N LYS A 2 22.19 -15.42 18.15
CA LYS A 2 22.11 -13.94 18.20
C LYS A 2 21.17 -13.28 17.16
N LYS A 3 21.01 -13.89 15.98
CA LYS A 3 20.21 -13.34 14.86
C LYS A 3 18.70 -13.51 15.05
N ILE A 4 18.29 -14.55 15.79
CA ILE A 4 16.88 -14.83 16.13
C ILE A 4 16.42 -13.93 17.28
N LEU A 5 17.30 -13.67 18.26
CA LEU A 5 17.05 -12.68 19.31
C LEU A 5 16.90 -11.25 18.75
N LEU A 6 17.69 -10.87 17.74
CA LEU A 6 17.53 -9.58 17.05
C LEU A 6 16.20 -9.50 16.27
N GLY A 7 15.78 -10.61 15.66
CA GLY A 7 14.49 -10.68 14.94
C GLY A 7 13.27 -10.53 15.86
N ILE A 8 13.31 -11.14 17.06
CA ILE A 8 12.23 -11.01 18.06
C ILE A 8 12.19 -9.60 18.66
N ALA A 9 13.35 -8.95 18.86
CA ALA A 9 13.41 -7.57 19.34
C ALA A 9 12.84 -6.56 18.34
N VAL A 10 13.10 -6.75 17.04
CA VAL A 10 12.52 -5.91 15.98
C VAL A 10 11.02 -6.17 15.82
N PHE A 11 10.57 -7.42 15.96
CA PHE A 11 9.15 -7.77 15.97
C PHE A 11 8.41 -7.19 17.19
N ALA A 12 9.06 -7.13 18.35
CA ALA A 12 8.52 -6.48 19.56
C ALA A 12 8.48 -4.95 19.43
N LEU A 13 9.43 -4.33 18.73
CA LEU A 13 9.44 -2.87 18.47
C LEU A 13 8.31 -2.45 17.53
N VAL A 14 7.95 -3.29 16.56
CA VAL A 14 6.80 -3.07 15.66
C VAL A 14 5.46 -3.31 16.38
N MET A 15 5.47 -4.08 17.48
CA MET A 15 4.34 -4.34 18.38
C MET A 15 4.24 -3.35 19.56
N MET A 16 4.89 -2.17 19.50
CA MET A 16 4.68 -1.06 20.44
C MET A 16 3.56 -0.04 20.07
N PRO A 17 2.44 -0.36 19.38
CA PRO A 17 1.37 0.62 19.23
C PRO A 17 0.44 0.70 20.46
N ALA A 18 0.86 0.20 21.62
CA ALA A 18 0.00 0.12 22.80
C ALA A 18 0.71 0.52 24.10
N VAL A 19 1.10 1.79 24.24
CA VAL A 19 0.81 2.66 25.41
C VAL A 19 1.58 3.99 25.33
N ALA A 20 1.00 5.05 25.91
CA ALA A 20 1.65 6.29 26.36
C ALA A 20 1.58 7.56 25.46
N LEU A 21 0.37 8.00 25.13
CA LEU A 21 0.00 9.40 25.36
C LEU A 21 -1.10 9.45 26.42
N ALA A 22 -0.70 9.62 27.68
CA ALA A 22 -1.60 9.93 28.78
C ALA A 22 -1.58 11.45 29.01
N GLN A 23 -2.59 12.17 28.51
CA GLN A 23 -2.94 13.47 29.06
C GLN A 23 -4.45 13.73 28.95
N PRO A 24 -5.13 14.16 30.03
CA PRO A 24 -6.57 14.22 30.11
C PRO A 24 -7.07 15.50 29.46
N ASN A 25 -7.93 15.35 28.45
CA ASN A 25 -8.89 16.36 28.08
C ASN A 25 -10.18 15.60 27.76
N LEU A 26 -11.30 15.99 28.36
CA LEU A 26 -12.60 15.36 28.17
C LEU A 26 -13.16 15.73 26.78
N GLY A 27 -12.40 15.36 25.75
CA GLY A 27 -12.53 15.70 24.35
C GLY A 27 -13.62 14.91 23.65
N LEU A 28 -14.86 15.00 24.14
CA LEU A 28 -16.04 14.50 23.42
C LEU A 28 -16.10 15.01 21.96
N ASN A 29 -15.44 16.13 21.65
CA ASN A 29 -15.37 16.72 20.31
C ASN A 29 -14.25 16.16 19.42
N ASP A 30 -13.23 15.48 19.98
CA ASP A 30 -12.16 14.82 19.22
C ASP A 30 -12.39 13.31 19.04
N PHE A 31 -13.19 12.68 19.90
CA PHE A 31 -13.54 11.27 19.72
C PHE A 31 -14.48 11.04 18.52
N GLY A 32 -15.33 12.00 18.16
CA GLY A 32 -16.19 11.92 16.97
C GLY A 32 -15.41 12.04 15.65
N SER A 33 -14.40 12.90 15.60
CA SER A 33 -13.54 13.15 14.44
C SER A 33 -12.45 12.09 14.27
N GLN A 34 -11.95 11.51 15.37
CA GLN A 34 -10.88 10.51 15.36
C GLN A 34 -11.38 9.05 15.29
N THR A 35 -12.61 8.75 15.76
CA THR A 35 -13.17 7.39 15.65
C THR A 35 -14.13 7.23 14.48
N GLN A 36 -14.80 8.31 14.04
CA GLN A 36 -15.88 8.29 13.05
C GLN A 36 -16.90 7.15 13.30
N LEU A 37 -17.16 6.78 14.57
CA LEU A 37 -17.97 5.60 14.90
C LEU A 37 -19.50 5.84 14.84
N GLY A 38 -19.96 6.99 14.35
CA GLY A 38 -21.38 7.22 14.00
C GLY A 38 -21.60 7.86 12.63
N THR A 39 -20.52 8.24 11.94
CA THR A 39 -20.56 9.04 10.70
C THR A 39 -19.44 8.65 9.72
N LYS A 40 -18.83 7.45 9.86
CA LYS A 40 -18.07 6.83 8.77
C LYS A 40 -19.05 6.59 7.64
N SER A 41 -19.16 7.56 6.73
CA SER A 41 -19.82 7.33 5.47
C SER A 41 -19.26 6.05 4.89
N LEU A 42 -20.12 5.23 4.29
CA LEU A 42 -19.69 4.01 3.60
C LEU A 42 -18.49 4.29 2.68
N THR A 43 -18.47 5.48 2.09
CA THR A 43 -17.37 6.08 1.34
C THR A 43 -16.03 6.15 2.09
N ALA A 44 -15.98 6.58 3.35
CA ALA A 44 -14.74 6.69 4.12
C ALA A 44 -14.15 5.31 4.48
N THR A 45 -15.01 4.33 4.80
CA THR A 45 -14.57 2.95 5.06
C THR A 45 -14.05 2.30 3.77
N ILE A 46 -14.75 2.48 2.66
CA ILE A 46 -14.32 1.97 1.34
C ILE A 46 -13.00 2.63 0.92
N ALA A 47 -12.85 3.95 1.09
CA ALA A 47 -11.62 4.66 0.76
C ALA A 47 -10.42 4.16 1.58
N SER A 48 -10.62 3.87 2.88
CA SER A 48 -9.57 3.29 3.72
C SER A 48 -9.15 1.90 3.25
N ILE A 49 -10.09 1.05 2.85
CA ILE A 49 -9.80 -0.29 2.32
C ILE A 49 -9.03 -0.18 1.00
N ILE A 50 -9.46 0.70 0.10
CA ILE A 50 -8.79 0.94 -1.19
C ILE A 50 -7.36 1.44 -0.96
N ASN A 51 -7.13 2.36 -0.03
CA ASN A 51 -5.79 2.86 0.27
C ASN A 51 -4.84 1.76 0.77
N VAL A 52 -5.32 0.88 1.67
CA VAL A 52 -4.54 -0.26 2.15
C VAL A 52 -4.25 -1.25 1.01
N ALA A 53 -5.26 -1.55 0.18
CA ALA A 53 -5.11 -2.45 -0.96
C ALA A 53 -4.13 -1.88 -2.00
N MET A 54 -4.19 -0.58 -2.31
CA MET A 54 -3.27 0.09 -3.22
C MET A 54 -1.82 0.04 -2.72
N GLY A 55 -1.60 0.25 -1.41
CA GLY A 55 -0.27 0.12 -0.81
C GLY A 55 0.30 -1.29 -0.93
N LEU A 56 -0.51 -2.32 -0.65
CA LEU A 56 -0.10 -3.72 -0.79
C LEU A 56 0.18 -4.10 -2.25
N LEU A 57 -0.69 -3.70 -3.18
CA LEU A 57 -0.49 -3.94 -4.61
C LEU A 57 0.78 -3.28 -5.14
N GLY A 58 1.03 -2.02 -4.74
CA GLY A 58 2.27 -1.32 -5.09
C GLY A 58 3.52 -2.05 -4.60
N MET A 59 3.50 -2.52 -3.35
CA MET A 59 4.60 -3.31 -2.79
C MET A 59 4.86 -4.60 -3.59
N VAL A 60 3.81 -5.34 -3.94
CA VAL A 60 3.92 -6.58 -4.73
C VAL A 60 4.54 -6.31 -6.10
N VAL A 61 4.12 -5.23 -6.78
CA VAL A 61 4.67 -4.84 -8.08
C VAL A 61 6.17 -4.55 -7.99
N VAL A 62 6.61 -3.83 -6.96
CA VAL A 62 8.05 -3.56 -6.75
C VAL A 62 8.83 -4.87 -6.59
N VAL A 63 8.32 -5.81 -5.80
CA VAL A 63 8.96 -7.13 -5.62
C VAL A 63 9.04 -7.91 -6.93
N LEU A 64 7.99 -7.88 -7.76
CA LEU A 64 7.99 -8.54 -9.07
C LEU A 64 9.02 -7.94 -10.02
N ILE A 65 9.12 -6.60 -10.06
CA ILE A 65 10.12 -5.90 -10.89
C ILE A 65 11.53 -6.25 -10.43
N LEU A 66 11.78 -6.31 -9.11
CA LEU A 66 13.07 -6.73 -8.56
C LEU A 66 13.40 -8.18 -8.91
N ALA A 67 12.43 -9.10 -8.81
CA ALA A 67 12.63 -10.50 -9.19
C ALA A 67 12.93 -10.65 -10.69
N GLY A 68 12.23 -9.88 -11.54
CA GLY A 68 12.50 -9.82 -12.98
C GLY A 68 13.88 -9.22 -13.28
N GLY A 69 14.27 -8.16 -12.58
CA GLY A 69 15.59 -7.55 -12.69
C GLY A 69 16.72 -8.50 -12.27
N PHE A 70 16.52 -9.25 -11.18
CA PHE A 70 17.49 -10.26 -10.74
C PHE A 70 17.63 -11.41 -11.74
N LEU A 71 16.51 -11.86 -12.32
CA LEU A 71 16.54 -12.88 -13.39
C LEU A 71 17.28 -12.36 -14.64
N TRP A 72 17.11 -11.08 -14.97
CA TRP A 72 17.81 -10.45 -16.09
C TRP A 72 19.32 -10.36 -15.85
N MET A 73 19.74 -9.93 -14.65
CA MET A 73 21.15 -9.84 -14.26
C MET A 73 21.84 -11.21 -14.22
N THR A 74 21.11 -12.27 -13.85
CA THR A 74 21.65 -13.65 -13.74
C THR A 74 21.49 -14.47 -15.03
N ALA A 75 20.98 -13.88 -16.11
CA ALA A 75 20.71 -14.60 -17.36
C ALA A 75 21.98 -15.06 -18.11
N ALA A 76 23.16 -14.52 -17.78
CA ALA A 76 24.48 -14.96 -18.28
C ALA A 76 24.56 -15.16 -19.82
N GLY A 77 23.80 -14.37 -20.59
CA GLY A 77 23.78 -14.43 -22.05
C GLY A 77 22.79 -15.42 -22.66
N SER A 78 22.02 -16.16 -21.87
CA SER A 78 20.90 -16.99 -22.37
C SER A 78 19.74 -16.11 -22.83
N GLU A 79 19.46 -16.09 -24.13
CA GLU A 79 18.34 -15.32 -24.71
C GLU A 79 16.98 -15.70 -24.09
N GLU A 80 16.77 -16.98 -23.78
CA GLU A 80 15.53 -17.45 -23.15
C GLU A 80 15.31 -16.80 -21.79
N LYS A 81 16.36 -16.75 -20.95
CA LYS A 81 16.29 -16.10 -19.63
C LYS A 81 16.11 -14.60 -19.73
N ILE A 82 16.76 -13.95 -20.70
CA ILE A 82 16.62 -12.52 -20.96
C ILE A 82 15.19 -12.19 -21.41
N SER A 83 14.63 -12.98 -22.33
CA SER A 83 13.26 -12.81 -22.82
C SER A 83 12.24 -12.99 -21.69
N LYS A 84 12.41 -14.03 -20.87
CA LYS A 84 11.55 -14.29 -19.71
C LYS A 84 11.63 -13.17 -18.67
N ALA A 85 12.82 -12.67 -18.38
CA ALA A 85 13.02 -11.56 -17.46
C ALA A 85 12.38 -10.26 -17.97
N LYS A 86 12.56 -9.95 -19.27
CA LYS A 86 11.90 -8.80 -19.90
C LYS A 86 10.39 -8.91 -19.83
N SER A 87 9.82 -10.07 -20.15
CA SER A 87 8.36 -10.30 -20.05
C SER A 87 7.83 -10.04 -18.64
N LEU A 88 8.58 -10.49 -17.61
CA LEU A 88 8.21 -10.29 -16.21
C LEU A 88 8.28 -8.80 -15.80
N ILE A 89 9.32 -8.09 -16.22
CA ILE A 89 9.45 -6.64 -15.98
C ILE A 89 8.35 -5.87 -16.71
N PHE A 90 8.11 -6.16 -17.99
CA PHE A 90 7.03 -5.52 -18.77
C PHE A 90 5.66 -5.78 -18.16
N GLY A 91 5.39 -7.01 -17.70
CA GLY A 91 4.17 -7.33 -16.96
C GLY A 91 4.03 -6.51 -15.68
N GLY A 92 5.12 -6.34 -14.93
CA GLY A 92 5.15 -5.48 -13.73
C GLY A 92 4.89 -3.99 -14.04
N VAL A 93 5.50 -3.46 -15.10
CA VAL A 93 5.29 -2.07 -15.54
C VAL A 93 3.86 -1.82 -15.99
N ILE A 94 3.27 -2.76 -16.74
CA ILE A 94 1.86 -2.68 -17.15
C ILE A 94 0.94 -2.74 -15.92
N GLY A 95 1.22 -3.62 -14.96
CA GLY A 95 0.50 -3.68 -13.69
C GLY A 95 0.55 -2.36 -12.91
N LEU A 96 1.71 -1.71 -12.87
CA LEU A 96 1.87 -0.39 -12.27
C LEU A 96 1.04 0.67 -12.99
N ALA A 97 1.07 0.67 -14.33
CA ALA A 97 0.31 1.62 -15.13
C ALA A 97 -1.21 1.48 -14.89
N ILE A 98 -1.71 0.24 -14.79
CA ILE A 98 -3.12 -0.05 -14.50
C ILE A 98 -3.51 0.49 -13.11
N ILE A 99 -2.69 0.24 -12.09
CA ILE A 99 -2.92 0.73 -10.72
C ILE A 99 -3.03 2.25 -10.69
N LEU A 100 -2.07 2.95 -11.30
CA LEU A 100 -2.05 4.41 -11.35
C LEU A 100 -3.25 4.97 -12.13
N SER A 101 -3.61 4.32 -13.23
CA SER A 101 -4.76 4.71 -14.06
C SER A 101 -6.08 4.52 -13.30
N ALA A 102 -6.25 3.40 -12.61
CA ALA A 102 -7.44 3.11 -11.81
C ALA A 102 -7.63 4.14 -10.69
N TYR A 103 -6.56 4.51 -9.99
CA TYR A 103 -6.61 5.56 -8.97
C TYR A 103 -6.98 6.92 -9.54
N ALA A 104 -6.36 7.31 -10.66
CA ALA A 104 -6.65 8.58 -11.33
C ALA A 104 -8.13 8.67 -11.77
N VAL A 105 -8.67 7.59 -12.36
CA VAL A 105 -10.08 7.54 -12.77
C VAL A 105 -11.02 7.60 -11.56
N ALA A 106 -10.73 6.85 -10.48
CA ALA A 106 -11.54 6.88 -9.27
C ALA A 106 -11.62 8.29 -8.67
N GLN A 107 -10.48 8.98 -8.58
CA GLN A 107 -10.43 10.35 -8.07
C GLN A 107 -11.14 11.35 -8.99
N PHE A 108 -11.00 11.17 -10.30
CA PHE A 108 -11.70 11.99 -11.29
C PHE A 108 -13.23 11.88 -11.15
N VAL A 109 -13.76 10.67 -10.98
CA VAL A 109 -15.20 10.45 -10.80
C VAL A 109 -15.69 11.08 -9.50
N VAL A 110 -15.00 10.87 -8.39
CA VAL A 110 -15.38 11.45 -7.09
C VAL A 110 -15.38 12.98 -7.15
N THR A 111 -14.34 13.57 -7.73
CA THR A 111 -14.22 15.04 -7.87
C THR A 111 -15.31 15.61 -8.78
N SER A 112 -15.62 14.92 -9.88
CA SER A 112 -16.67 15.34 -10.81
C SER A 112 -18.05 15.33 -10.15
N LEU A 113 -18.35 14.33 -9.31
CA LEU A 113 -19.61 14.27 -8.57
C LEU A 113 -19.72 15.35 -7.49
N LEU A 114 -18.62 15.65 -6.80
CA LEU A 114 -18.58 16.71 -5.79
C LEU A 114 -18.80 18.09 -6.43
N ASN A 115 -18.16 18.38 -7.56
CA ASN A 115 -18.30 19.65 -8.27
C ASN A 115 -19.69 19.82 -8.91
N ALA A 116 -20.36 18.73 -9.30
CA ALA A 116 -21.70 18.79 -9.88
C ALA A 116 -22.81 19.00 -8.83
N THR A 117 -22.51 18.77 -7.55
CA THR A 117 -23.47 18.89 -6.43
C THR A 117 -23.30 20.20 -5.65
N ALA A 118 -22.17 20.90 -5.82
CA ALA A 118 -21.91 22.23 -5.28
C ALA A 118 -22.52 23.32 -6.18
#